data_AF-A0A3E0DYZ0-F1
#
_entry.id   AF-A0A3E0DYZ0-F1
#
_cell.length_a   1.000
_cell.length_b   1.000
_cell.length_c   1.000
_cell.angle_alpha   90.00
_cell.angle_beta   90.00
_cell.angle_gamma   90.00
#
_symmetry.space_group_name_H-M   'P 1'
#
loop_
_entity.id
_entity.type
_entity.pdbx_description
1 polymer ?
#
loop_
_entity_poly.entity_id
_entity_poly.type
_entity_poly.pdbx_seq_one_letter_code
_entity_poly.pdbx_strand_id
1 'polypeptide(L)'
;MIVFDFELNYFEEVERDIDEAKLWYYEQSPDTDLEERFAKAIKEIILKIQKNPFIYSPIFKNIRIAHPKIFPYGVHFYIEEDIKQITIVAILHNKQDRTKLKKRL
;
A
#
# COMPACT_ATOMS: atom_id res chain seq x y z
N MET A 1 -4.03 23.26 -6.69
CA MET A 1 -4.42 22.37 -5.56
C MET A 1 -4.95 21.09 -6.17
N ILE A 2 -4.38 19.92 -5.87
CA ILE A 2 -4.90 18.64 -6.38
C ILE A 2 -6.09 18.27 -5.50
N VAL A 3 -7.25 18.02 -6.11
CA VAL A 3 -8.47 17.55 -5.43
C VAL A 3 -8.63 16.08 -5.77
N PHE A 4 -8.91 15.24 -4.76
CA PHE A 4 -9.23 13.83 -4.94
C PHE A 4 -10.71 13.62 -4.67
N ASP A 5 -11.35 12.74 -5.45
CA ASP A 5 -12.77 12.43 -5.30
C ASP A 5 -13.07 11.51 -4.11
N PHE A 6 -12.03 10.82 -3.60
CA PHE A 6 -12.11 9.89 -2.49
C PHE A 6 -11.21 10.32 -1.33
N GLU A 7 -11.73 10.21 -0.10
CA GLU A 7 -10.94 10.31 1.11
C GLU A 7 -10.04 9.08 1.26
N LEU A 8 -8.83 9.27 1.79
CA LEU A 8 -7.87 8.19 2.02
C LEU A 8 -7.72 7.93 3.51
N ASN A 9 -8.07 6.71 3.92
CA ASN A 9 -7.84 6.18 5.25
C ASN A 9 -6.87 5.00 5.19
N TYR A 10 -6.28 4.69 6.34
CA TYR A 10 -5.36 3.58 6.51
C TYR A 10 -5.57 2.95 7.88
N PHE A 11 -5.34 1.64 7.96
CA PHE A 11 -5.27 0.93 9.23
C PHE A 11 -4.00 1.34 9.98
N GLU A 12 -4.04 1.30 11.31
CA GLU A 12 -2.92 1.69 12.17
C GLU A 12 -1.64 0.89 11.87
N GLU A 13 -1.78 -0.37 11.48
CA GLU A 13 -0.64 -1.25 11.21
C GLU A 13 0.05 -0.96 9.87
N VAL A 14 -0.55 -0.12 9.00
CA VAL A 14 0.06 0.25 7.71
C VAL A 14 1.35 1.05 7.93
N GLU A 15 1.40 1.90 8.95
CA GLU A 15 2.62 2.63 9.29
C GLU A 15 3.75 1.66 9.67
N ARG A 16 3.42 0.67 10.52
CA ARG A 16 4.37 -0.39 10.91
C ARG A 16 4.84 -1.23 9.72
N ASP A 17 3.95 -1.56 8.77
CA ASP A 17 4.34 -2.28 7.55
C ASP A 17 5.40 -1.51 6.74
N ILE A 18 5.26 -0.18 6.65
CA ILE A 18 6.22 0.69 5.94
C ILE A 18 7.54 0.73 6.71
N ASP A 19 7.50 0.92 8.02
CA ASP A 19 8.70 1.01 8.85
C ASP A 19 9.49 -0.31 8.89
N GLU A 20 8.80 -1.45 9.03
CA GLU A 20 9.41 -2.79 8.94
C GLU A 20 10.12 -2.98 7.59
N ALA A 21 9.49 -2.56 6.48
CA ALA A 21 10.06 -2.69 5.15
C ALA A 21 11.25 -1.74 4.93
N LYS A 22 11.15 -0.47 5.38
CA LYS A 22 12.25 0.49 5.32
C LYS A 22 13.46 0.00 6.12
N LEU A 23 13.24 -0.46 7.35
CA LEU A 23 14.29 -1.00 8.21
C LEU A 23 14.97 -2.20 7.53
N TRP A 24 14.20 -3.11 6.95
CA TRP A 24 14.76 -4.25 6.23
C TRP A 24 15.67 -3.81 5.08
N TYR A 25 15.25 -2.86 4.23
CA TYR A 25 16.10 -2.36 3.14
C TYR A 25 17.37 -1.67 3.65
N TYR A 26 17.24 -0.85 4.70
CA TYR A 26 18.38 -0.21 5.33
C TYR A 26 19.38 -1.24 5.86
N GLU A 27 18.93 -2.26 6.59
CA GLU A 27 19.80 -3.32 7.13
C GLU A 27 20.47 -4.16 6.05
N GLN A 28 19.80 -4.41 4.92
CA GLN A 28 20.38 -5.15 3.80
C GLN A 28 21.45 -4.36 3.05
N SER A 29 21.35 -3.03 2.99
CA SER A 29 22.29 -2.18 2.25
C SER A 29 22.36 -0.76 2.84
N PRO A 30 23.03 -0.59 4.01
CA PRO A 30 23.02 0.68 4.76
C PRO A 30 23.65 1.86 4.02
N ASP A 31 24.52 1.59 3.05
CA ASP A 31 25.23 2.59 2.24
C ASP A 31 24.47 2.97 0.95
N THR A 32 23.18 2.64 0.85
CA THR A 32 22.32 2.90 -0.32
C THR A 32 21.09 3.70 0.06
N ASP A 33 20.29 4.11 -0.94
CA ASP A 33 19.05 4.87 -0.77
C ASP A 33 17.78 3.99 -0.91
N LEU A 34 17.91 2.67 -0.70
CA LEU A 34 16.84 1.72 -1.01
C LEU A 34 15.59 1.92 -0.16
N GLU A 35 15.73 2.24 1.12
CA GLU A 35 14.63 2.53 2.04
C GLU A 35 13.89 3.82 1.67
N GLU A 36 14.62 4.85 1.22
CA GLU A 36 14.02 6.10 0.74
C GLU A 36 13.28 5.89 -0.59
N ARG A 37 13.91 5.15 -1.51
CA ARG A 37 13.30 4.80 -2.80
C ARG A 37 12.06 3.93 -2.61
N PHE A 38 12.07 3.02 -1.63
CA PHE A 38 10.91 2.23 -1.26
C PHE A 38 9.78 3.13 -0.77
N ALA A 39 10.04 4.01 0.20
CA ALA A 39 9.05 4.94 0.73
C ALA A 39 8.44 5.83 -0.38
N LYS A 40 9.30 6.33 -1.29
CA LYS A 40 8.86 7.10 -2.46
C LYS A 40 7.97 6.28 -3.38
N ALA A 41 8.33 5.03 -3.68
CA ALA A 41 7.54 4.16 -4.54
C ALA A 41 6.17 3.82 -3.93
N ILE A 42 6.11 3.62 -2.61
CA ILE A 42 4.85 3.44 -1.87
C ILE A 42 3.98 4.71 -1.94
N LYS A 43 4.56 5.89 -1.70
CA LYS A 43 3.84 7.16 -1.84
C LYS A 43 3.29 7.35 -3.26
N GLU A 44 4.08 7.05 -4.28
CA GLU A 44 3.66 7.15 -5.68
C GLU A 44 2.51 6.21 -6.03
N ILE A 45 2.50 4.98 -5.51
CA ILE A 45 1.41 4.04 -5.77
C ILE A 45 0.13 4.46 -5.02
N ILE A 46 0.23 4.97 -3.79
CA ILE A 46 -0.90 5.51 -3.03
C ILE A 46 -1.52 6.70 -3.77
N LEU A 47 -0.71 7.62 -4.29
CA LEU A 47 -1.20 8.74 -5.11
C LEU A 47 -1.92 8.26 -6.37
N LYS A 48 -1.48 7.15 -6.99
CA LYS A 48 -2.20 6.57 -8.14
C LYS A 48 -3.53 5.95 -7.73
N ILE A 49 -3.57 5.27 -6.60
CA ILE A 49 -4.81 4.73 -6.03
C ILE A 49 -5.79 5.87 -5.78
N GLN A 50 -5.38 6.97 -5.13
CA GLN A 50 -6.27 8.12 -4.89
C GLN A 50 -6.76 8.79 -6.18
N LYS A 51 -5.92 8.87 -7.22
CA LYS A 51 -6.31 9.46 -8.52
C LYS A 51 -7.31 8.60 -9.27
N ASN A 52 -7.10 7.29 -9.31
CA ASN A 52 -7.93 6.36 -10.06
C ASN A 52 -8.03 5.03 -9.30
N PRO A 53 -8.89 4.93 -8.27
CA PRO A 53 -8.92 3.75 -7.41
C PRO A 53 -9.45 2.51 -8.14
N PHE A 54 -10.30 2.70 -9.14
CA PHE A 54 -10.94 1.63 -9.91
C PHE A 54 -10.08 1.00 -11.01
N ILE A 55 -8.86 1.50 -11.29
CA ILE A 55 -8.00 0.85 -12.31
C ILE A 55 -7.54 -0.55 -11.89
N TYR A 56 -7.54 -0.82 -10.59
CA TYR A 56 -7.12 -2.10 -10.02
C TYR A 56 -8.34 -2.96 -9.79
N SER A 57 -8.48 -4.07 -10.50
CA SER A 57 -9.61 -4.99 -10.30
C SER A 57 -9.56 -5.66 -8.92
N PRO A 58 -10.72 -5.94 -8.29
CA PRO A 58 -10.75 -6.69 -7.05
C PRO A 58 -10.29 -8.13 -7.29
N ILE A 59 -9.49 -8.66 -6.36
CA ILE A 59 -8.93 -10.01 -6.45
C ILE A 59 -9.64 -11.02 -5.54
N PHE A 60 -10.30 -10.55 -4.47
CA PHE A 60 -11.09 -11.36 -3.55
C PHE A 60 -12.04 -10.45 -2.77
N LYS A 61 -13.33 -10.79 -2.74
CA LYS A 61 -14.39 -9.92 -2.18
C LYS A 61 -14.29 -8.51 -2.79
N ASN A 62 -13.83 -7.53 -2.01
CA ASN A 62 -13.63 -6.14 -2.44
C ASN A 62 -12.16 -5.67 -2.32
N ILE A 63 -11.23 -6.59 -2.02
CA ILE A 63 -9.81 -6.25 -1.87
C ILE A 63 -9.17 -6.12 -3.25
N ARG A 64 -8.48 -5.00 -3.44
CA ARG A 64 -7.67 -4.64 -4.60
C ARG A 64 -6.20 -4.59 -4.17
N ILE A 65 -5.29 -4.83 -5.11
CA ILE A 65 -3.85 -4.71 -4.85
C ILE A 65 -3.23 -3.84 -5.93
N ALA A 66 -2.43 -2.87 -5.50
CA ALA A 66 -1.57 -2.09 -6.37
C ALA A 66 -0.10 -2.40 -6.07
N HIS A 67 0.70 -2.57 -7.11
CA HIS A 67 2.12 -2.89 -6.99
C HIS A 67 2.98 -1.69 -7.42
N PRO A 68 3.97 -1.28 -6.60
CA PRO A 68 5.02 -0.38 -7.08
C PRO A 68 5.84 -1.07 -8.16
N LYS A 69 6.44 -0.28 -9.07
CA LYS A 69 7.11 -0.84 -10.27
C LYS A 69 8.33 -1.70 -9.98
N ILE A 70 9.09 -1.35 -8.94
CA ILE A 70 10.43 -1.92 -8.68
C ILE A 70 10.43 -2.81 -7.44
N PHE A 71 9.64 -2.45 -6.43
CA PHE A 71 9.66 -3.13 -5.14
C PHE A 71 8.63 -4.26 -5.11
N PRO A 72 9.00 -5.45 -4.62
CA PRO A 72 8.13 -6.64 -4.59
C PRO A 72 7.10 -6.56 -3.44
N TYR A 73 6.31 -5.49 -3.39
CA TYR A 73 5.29 -5.26 -2.37
C TYR A 73 3.91 -5.06 -3.02
N GLY A 74 2.85 -5.27 -2.25
CA GLY A 74 1.48 -4.99 -2.64
C GLY A 74 0.80 -4.07 -1.62
N VAL A 75 0.27 -2.95 -2.10
CA VAL A 75 -0.63 -2.08 -1.32
C VAL A 75 -2.04 -2.63 -1.47
N HIS A 76 -2.54 -3.23 -0.38
CA HIS A 76 -3.84 -3.85 -0.30
C HIS A 76 -4.85 -2.82 0.20
N PHE A 77 -5.92 -2.62 -0.55
CA PHE A 77 -6.93 -1.63 -0.22
C PHE A 77 -8.31 -2.09 -0.68
N TYR A 78 -9.35 -1.44 -0.18
CA TYR A 78 -10.70 -1.55 -0.70
C TYR A 78 -11.33 -0.16 -0.82
N ILE A 79 -12.46 -0.09 -1.52
CA ILE A 79 -13.19 1.15 -1.79
C ILE A 79 -14.59 1.01 -1.21
N GLU A 80 -15.02 2.00 -0.43
CA GLU A 80 -16.39 2.17 0.04
C GLU A 80 -17.03 3.30 -0.78
N GLU A 81 -17.75 2.92 -1.83
CA GLU A 81 -18.24 3.86 -2.84
C GLU A 81 -19.28 4.84 -2.29
N ASP A 82 -20.16 4.36 -1.40
CA ASP A 82 -21.26 5.15 -0.82
C ASP A 82 -20.77 6.38 -0.04
N ILE A 83 -19.64 6.25 0.64
CA ILE A 83 -19.00 7.32 1.42
C ILE A 83 -17.77 7.92 0.73
N LYS A 84 -17.47 7.49 -0.50
CA LYS A 84 -16.28 7.90 -1.27
C LYS A 84 -14.98 7.76 -0.47
N GLN A 85 -14.75 6.60 0.12
CA GLN A 85 -13.54 6.33 0.90
C GLN A 85 -12.70 5.21 0.30
N ILE A 86 -11.39 5.40 0.29
CA ILE A 86 -10.39 4.37 0.03
C ILE A 86 -9.72 4.02 1.35
N THR A 87 -9.69 2.74 1.70
CA THR A 87 -9.03 2.27 2.92
C THR A 87 -7.87 1.36 2.57
N ILE A 88 -6.65 1.76 2.91
CA ILE A 88 -5.45 0.92 2.83
C ILE A 88 -5.38 0.04 4.06
N VAL A 89 -5.35 -1.27 3.86
CA VAL A 89 -5.40 -2.27 4.93
C VAL A 89 -4.00 -2.81 5.27
N ALA A 90 -3.15 -2.96 4.25
CA ALA A 90 -1.83 -3.54 4.43
C ALA A 90 -0.86 -3.20 3.29
N ILE A 91 0.43 -3.15 3.62
CA ILE A 91 1.52 -3.08 2.65
C ILE A 91 2.43 -4.28 2.88
N LEU A 92 2.27 -5.30 2.04
CA LEU A 92 2.90 -6.61 2.29
C LEU A 92 3.90 -6.96 1.19
N HIS A 93 5.01 -7.58 1.57
CA HIS A 93 5.93 -8.14 0.58
C HIS A 93 5.24 -9.30 -0.16
N ASN A 94 5.45 -9.43 -1.48
CA ASN A 94 4.73 -10.40 -2.33
C ASN A 94 4.96 -11.87 -1.94
N LYS A 95 6.08 -12.17 -1.27
CA LYS A 95 6.40 -13.50 -0.72
C LYS A 95 5.84 -13.76 0.68
N GLN A 96 5.27 -12.74 1.34
CA GLN A 96 4.77 -12.86 2.70
C GLN A 96 3.42 -13.59 2.71
N ASP A 97 3.20 -14.42 3.72
CA ASP A 97 1.92 -15.11 3.90
C ASP A 97 0.79 -14.10 4.13
N ARG A 98 -0.34 -14.32 3.44
CA ARG A 98 -1.56 -13.50 3.50
C ARG A 98 -2.28 -13.62 4.85
N THR A 99 -1.78 -14.43 5.78
CA THR A 99 -2.30 -14.52 7.15
C THR A 99 -2.30 -13.17 7.88
N LYS A 100 -1.33 -12.27 7.62
CA LYS A 100 -1.37 -10.89 8.16
C LYS A 100 -2.63 -10.14 7.71
N LEU A 101 -2.98 -10.21 6.42
CA LEU A 101 -4.17 -9.58 5.86
C LEU A 101 -5.46 -10.15 6.47
N LYS A 102 -5.53 -11.48 6.65
CA LYS A 102 -6.70 -12.16 7.25
C LYS A 102 -6.96 -11.80 8.71
N LYS A 103 -5.96 -11.30 9.44
CA LYS A 103 -6.13 -10.85 10.82
C LYS A 103 -6.67 -9.43 10.91
N ARG A 104 -6.48 -8.63 9.85
CA ARG A 104 -6.93 -7.24 9.77
C ARG A 104 -8.35 -7.11 9.20
N LEU A 105 -8.74 -8.00 8.29
CA LEU A 105 -10.08 -8.08 7.69
C LEU A 105 -11.02 -9.00 8.47
#